data_AF-Q1WN40-F1
#
_entry.id   AF-Q1WN40-F1
#
_cell.length_a   1.000
_cell.length_b   1.000
_cell.length_c   1.000
_cell.angle_alpha   90.00
_cell.angle_beta   90.00
_cell.angle_gamma   90.00
#
_symmetry.space_group_name_H-M   'P 1'
#
loop_
_entity.id
_entity.type
_entity.pdbx_description
1 polymer ?
#
loop_
_entity_poly.entity_id
_entity_poly.type
_entity_poly.pdbx_seq_one_letter_code
_entity_poly.pdbx_strand_id
1 'polypeptide(L)'
;GHRIQESQAFESVKRHRLPNQDGVYQLPLVVLLTEFARPSVSRGPTVLEWYEVLTLFHEMGHAMHSMLGRTEYQNVSGTRCATDFVELPSILMEHFLNSPTVLSLFDADSTTTLRATGNNHADPCHSIDTYSQILLAAVDQRYHSPSVLDPSFDSTAELANLHNTRGLTP
;
A
#
# COMPACT_ATOMS: atom_id res chain seq x y z
N GLY A 1 -24.77 28.81 -11.48
CA GLY A 1 -23.47 28.10 -11.49
C GLY A 1 -22.73 28.48 -10.24
N HIS A 2 -22.54 27.54 -9.31
CA HIS A 2 -21.76 27.80 -8.11
C HIS A 2 -20.27 27.85 -8.48
N ARG A 3 -19.67 29.03 -8.36
CA ARG A 3 -18.22 29.21 -8.48
C ARG A 3 -17.61 28.68 -7.18
N ILE A 4 -16.78 27.64 -7.29
CA ILE A 4 -16.01 27.12 -6.15
C ILE A 4 -15.14 28.28 -5.65
N GLN A 5 -15.31 28.66 -4.38
CA GLN A 5 -14.47 29.64 -3.70
C GLN A 5 -13.43 28.86 -2.89
N GLU A 6 -12.16 29.02 -3.25
CA GLU A 6 -11.05 28.47 -2.47
C GLU A 6 -10.94 29.20 -1.14
N SER A 7 -10.78 28.44 -0.05
CA SER A 7 -10.63 29.02 1.29
C SER A 7 -9.23 29.59 1.46
N GLN A 8 -9.10 30.92 1.46
CA GLN A 8 -7.81 31.59 1.71
C GLN A 8 -7.23 31.23 3.09
N ALA A 9 -8.08 30.93 4.08
CA ALA A 9 -7.67 30.48 5.39
C ALA A 9 -7.09 29.05 5.38
N PHE A 10 -7.55 28.19 4.46
CA PHE A 10 -7.01 26.85 4.29
C PHE A 10 -5.64 26.87 3.61
N GLU A 11 -5.46 27.75 2.61
CA GLU A 11 -4.19 27.90 1.90
C GLU A 11 -3.08 28.52 2.78
N SER A 12 -3.43 29.45 3.67
CA SER A 12 -2.45 30.12 4.53
C SER A 12 -1.84 29.21 5.61
N VAL A 13 -2.60 28.24 6.13
CA VAL A 13 -2.12 27.27 7.13
C VAL A 13 -1.15 26.25 6.52
N LYS A 14 -1.34 25.93 5.24
CA LYS A 14 -0.57 24.88 4.58
C LYS A 14 0.81 25.31 4.12
N ARG A 15 1.06 26.60 3.99
CA ARG A 15 2.30 27.15 3.44
C ARG A 15 3.00 27.98 4.49
N HIS A 16 4.09 27.46 5.06
CA HIS A 16 4.89 28.21 6.02
C HIS A 16 6.36 28.25 5.62
N ARG A 17 7.05 29.33 5.96
CA ARG A 17 8.51 29.39 5.80
C ARG A 17 9.14 28.61 6.94
N LEU A 18 10.09 27.75 6.61
CA LEU A 18 10.90 27.07 7.60
C LEU A 18 11.95 28.05 8.15
N PRO A 19 12.22 28.08 9.46
CA PRO A 19 13.26 28.93 10.02
C PRO A 19 14.61 28.61 9.36
N ASN A 20 15.34 29.66 8.94
CA ASN A 20 16.67 29.56 8.32
C ASN A 20 16.73 28.77 7.00
N GLN A 21 15.61 28.62 6.28
CA GLN A 21 15.60 28.07 4.92
C GLN A 21 14.90 29.01 3.94
N ASP A 22 15.45 29.10 2.73
CA ASP A 22 14.80 29.79 1.63
C ASP A 22 13.66 28.94 1.06
N GLY A 23 12.51 29.57 0.82
CA GLY A 23 11.34 28.92 0.25
C GLY A 23 10.18 28.75 1.23
N VAL A 24 9.17 28.01 0.77
CA VAL A 24 7.92 27.78 1.50
C VAL A 24 7.70 26.28 1.58
N TYR A 25 7.57 25.76 2.80
CA TYR A 25 7.17 24.39 3.02
C TYR A 25 5.67 24.26 2.86
N GLN A 26 5.27 23.31 2.02
CA GLN A 26 3.89 22.95 1.76
C GLN A 26 3.56 21.72 2.61
N LEU A 27 2.59 21.85 3.53
CA LEU A 27 2.05 20.73 4.27
C LEU A 27 1.51 19.69 3.29
N PRO A 28 1.91 18.40 3.44
CA PRO A 28 1.42 17.34 2.58
C PRO A 28 -0.08 17.14 2.80
N LEU A 29 -0.80 16.90 1.70
CA LEU A 29 -2.20 16.50 1.72
C LEU A 29 -2.30 15.16 1.03
N VAL A 30 -2.84 14.18 1.75
CA VAL A 30 -3.06 12.82 1.25
C VAL A 30 -4.55 12.51 1.36
N VAL A 31 -5.09 11.84 0.35
CA VAL A 31 -6.46 11.33 0.36
C VAL A 31 -6.37 9.80 0.32
N LEU A 32 -6.92 9.17 1.35
CA LEU A 32 -7.14 7.73 1.37
C LEU A 32 -8.51 7.45 0.76
N LEU A 33 -8.53 6.67 -0.32
CA LEU A 33 -9.76 6.30 -1.02
C LEU A 33 -10.01 4.81 -0.79
N THR A 34 -11.13 4.47 -0.15
CA THR A 34 -11.51 3.10 0.18
C THR A 34 -12.97 2.86 -0.18
N GLU A 35 -13.27 1.72 -0.82
CA GLU A 35 -14.62 1.35 -1.25
C GLU A 35 -15.27 0.38 -0.26
N PHE A 36 -15.52 0.83 0.98
CA PHE A 36 -16.17 0.00 2.00
C PHE A 36 -17.70 0.04 1.89
N ALA A 37 -18.35 -1.01 2.37
CA ALA A 37 -19.81 -1.07 2.44
C ALA A 37 -20.36 0.12 3.24
N ARG A 38 -21.33 0.84 2.68
CA ARG A 38 -21.95 1.99 3.37
C ARG A 38 -22.91 1.53 4.46
N PRO A 39 -22.92 2.19 5.64
CA PRO A 39 -23.87 1.85 6.70
C PRO A 39 -25.30 2.19 6.25
N SER A 40 -26.29 1.43 6.73
CA SER A 40 -27.70 1.72 6.49
C SER A 40 -28.55 1.39 7.72
N VAL A 41 -29.71 2.04 7.87
CA VAL A 41 -30.63 1.79 9.00
C VAL A 41 -31.01 0.30 9.11
N SER A 42 -31.14 -0.40 7.98
CA SER A 42 -31.46 -1.83 7.93
C SER A 42 -30.28 -2.77 8.21
N ARG A 43 -29.03 -2.36 7.95
CA ARG A 43 -27.82 -3.21 8.10
C ARG A 43 -26.98 -2.86 9.33
N GLY A 44 -27.17 -1.68 9.91
CA GLY A 44 -26.37 -1.18 11.01
C GLY A 44 -25.03 -0.57 10.54
N PRO A 45 -24.03 -0.50 11.44
CA PRO A 45 -22.71 0.05 11.12
C PRO A 45 -21.96 -0.83 10.10
N THR A 46 -21.02 -0.22 9.39
CA THR A 46 -20.09 -0.95 8.52
C THR A 46 -19.17 -1.83 9.37
N VAL A 47 -19.17 -3.12 9.10
CA VAL A 47 -18.20 -4.08 9.65
C VAL A 47 -17.24 -4.44 8.54
N LEU A 48 -15.94 -4.26 8.80
CA LEU A 48 -14.89 -4.56 7.83
C LEU A 48 -14.41 -6.00 7.98
N GLU A 49 -14.24 -6.67 6.86
CA GLU A 49 -13.55 -7.96 6.81
C GLU A 49 -12.05 -7.78 7.04
N TRP A 50 -11.36 -8.85 7.47
CA TRP A 50 -9.93 -8.77 7.80
C TRP A 50 -9.08 -8.19 6.66
N TYR A 51 -9.33 -8.62 5.42
CA TYR A 51 -8.60 -8.12 4.26
C TYR A 51 -8.86 -6.62 4.00
N GLU A 52 -10.05 -6.10 4.33
CA GLU A 52 -10.37 -4.68 4.17
C GLU A 52 -9.63 -3.83 5.21
N VAL A 53 -9.48 -4.34 6.44
CA VAL A 53 -8.67 -3.70 7.48
C VAL A 53 -7.18 -3.74 7.10
N LEU A 54 -6.70 -4.85 6.55
CA LEU A 54 -5.33 -4.98 6.05
C LEU A 54 -5.05 -3.94 4.96
N THR A 55 -5.92 -3.84 3.95
CA THR A 55 -5.82 -2.82 2.89
C THR A 55 -5.85 -1.41 3.47
N LEU A 56 -6.72 -1.12 4.44
CA LEU A 56 -6.74 0.20 5.09
C LEU A 56 -5.40 0.55 5.74
N PHE A 57 -4.76 -0.40 6.42
CA PHE A 57 -3.46 -0.21 7.06
C PHE A 57 -2.33 -0.05 6.04
N HIS A 58 -2.37 -0.82 4.95
CA HIS A 58 -1.46 -0.70 3.81
C HIS A 58 -1.47 0.73 3.25
N GLU A 59 -2.65 1.23 2.89
CA GLU A 59 -2.83 2.57 2.33
C GLU A 59 -2.44 3.66 3.35
N MET A 60 -2.78 3.46 4.62
CA MET A 60 -2.34 4.35 5.71
C MET A 60 -0.82 4.42 5.83
N GLY A 61 -0.09 3.34 5.55
CA GLY A 61 1.37 3.34 5.52
C GLY A 61 1.94 4.28 4.45
N HIS A 62 1.38 4.28 3.23
CA HIS A 62 1.75 5.26 2.20
C HIS A 62 1.38 6.70 2.58
N ALA A 63 0.22 6.88 3.22
CA ALA A 63 -0.19 8.18 3.71
C ALA A 63 0.77 8.71 4.79
N MET A 64 1.16 7.86 5.75
CA MET A 64 2.15 8.19 6.77
C MET A 64 3.52 8.49 6.17
N HIS A 65 3.98 7.69 5.20
CA HIS A 65 5.22 7.96 4.47
C HIS A 65 5.20 9.37 3.87
N SER A 66 4.06 9.76 3.28
CA SER A 66 3.90 11.09 2.69
C SER A 66 3.73 12.22 3.71
N MET A 67 3.06 11.98 4.82
CA MET A 67 2.82 12.98 5.86
C MET A 67 4.05 13.25 6.73
N LEU A 68 4.84 12.22 7.00
CA LEU A 68 6.03 12.29 7.85
C LEU A 68 7.29 12.68 7.06
N GLY A 69 7.30 12.40 5.75
CA GLY A 69 8.37 12.77 4.84
C GLY A 69 8.60 14.28 4.80
N ARG A 70 9.82 14.71 5.12
CA ARG A 70 10.25 16.10 5.00
C ARG A 70 11.42 16.18 4.04
N THR A 71 11.12 16.53 2.80
CA THR A 71 12.13 16.72 1.74
C THR A 71 12.13 18.17 1.29
N GLU A 72 13.29 18.65 0.86
CA GLU A 72 13.45 20.02 0.35
C GLU A 72 12.84 20.16 -1.06
N TYR A 73 12.88 19.09 -1.85
CA TYR A 73 12.40 19.09 -3.23
C TYR A 73 11.16 18.24 -3.43
N GLN A 74 10.23 18.76 -4.24
CA GLN A 74 8.95 18.13 -4.55
C GLN A 74 9.09 16.83 -5.38
N ASN A 75 10.11 16.73 -6.24
CA ASN A 75 10.32 15.56 -7.09
C ASN A 75 10.77 14.31 -6.31
N VAL A 76 11.18 14.47 -5.04
CA VAL A 76 11.53 13.37 -4.14
C VAL A 76 10.63 13.33 -2.89
N SER A 77 9.54 14.11 -2.88
CA SER A 77 8.64 14.16 -1.74
C SER A 77 7.59 13.05 -1.77
N GLY A 78 7.17 12.63 -0.58
CA GLY A 78 6.19 11.59 -0.37
C GLY A 78 6.70 10.21 -0.78
N THR A 79 5.89 9.46 -1.52
CA THR A 79 6.23 8.12 -2.00
C THR A 79 7.18 8.10 -3.20
N ARG A 80 7.71 9.26 -3.63
CA ARG A 80 8.70 9.38 -4.73
C ARG A 80 10.09 8.94 -4.28
N CYS A 81 10.24 7.66 -4.02
CA CYS A 81 11.48 6.99 -3.67
C CYS A 81 11.76 5.83 -4.64
N ALA A 82 12.76 5.01 -4.35
CA ALA A 82 13.04 3.82 -5.15
C ALA A 82 11.82 2.88 -5.13
N THR A 83 11.45 2.34 -6.29
CA THR A 83 10.23 1.54 -6.47
C THR A 83 10.26 0.23 -5.68
N ASP A 84 11.45 -0.29 -5.38
CA ASP A 84 11.66 -1.46 -4.52
C ASP A 84 11.52 -1.15 -3.02
N PHE A 85 11.47 0.13 -2.63
CA PHE A 85 11.39 0.58 -1.24
C PHE A 85 10.03 1.17 -0.88
N VAL A 86 9.28 1.67 -1.86
CA VAL A 86 8.04 2.43 -1.63
C VAL A 86 6.98 1.67 -0.83
N GLU A 87 6.98 0.35 -0.93
CA GLU A 87 6.08 -0.57 -0.21
C GLU A 87 6.51 -0.87 1.23
N LEU A 88 7.76 -0.58 1.62
CA LEU A 88 8.22 -0.93 2.97
C LEU A 88 7.34 -0.31 4.07
N PRO A 89 6.92 0.97 4.00
CA PRO A 89 6.06 1.54 5.02
C PRO A 89 4.65 0.94 5.06
N SER A 90 4.06 0.57 3.92
CA SER A 90 2.73 -0.06 3.84
C SER A 90 2.77 -1.47 4.43
N ILE A 91 3.74 -2.29 4.03
CA ILE A 91 3.96 -3.64 4.56
C ILE A 91 4.28 -3.62 6.07
N LEU A 92 5.03 -2.62 6.55
CA LEU A 92 5.29 -2.46 7.98
C LEU A 92 4.00 -2.21 8.78
N MET A 93 3.07 -1.41 8.23
CA MET A 93 1.78 -1.17 8.87
C MET A 93 0.89 -2.42 8.90
N GLU A 94 0.93 -3.24 7.85
CA GLU A 94 0.30 -4.57 7.86
C GLU A 94 0.87 -5.47 8.98
N HIS A 95 2.18 -5.45 9.17
CA HIS A 95 2.80 -6.19 10.28
C HIS A 95 2.36 -5.66 11.65
N PHE A 96 2.24 -4.34 11.83
CA PHE A 96 1.72 -3.79 13.08
C PHE A 96 0.28 -4.23 13.35
N LEU A 97 -0.56 -4.32 12.33
CA LEU A 97 -1.94 -4.79 12.48
C LEU A 97 -2.02 -6.23 13.05
N ASN A 98 -1.01 -7.07 12.79
CA ASN A 98 -0.94 -8.42 13.35
C ASN A 98 -0.58 -8.45 14.85
N SER A 99 -0.23 -7.30 15.46
CA SER A 99 0.07 -7.24 16.90
C SER A 99 -1.20 -7.18 17.75
N PRO A 100 -1.39 -8.08 18.73
CA PRO A 100 -2.53 -8.01 19.65
C PRO A 100 -2.62 -6.69 20.42
N THR A 101 -1.49 -6.04 20.69
CA THR A 101 -1.44 -4.72 21.33
C THR A 101 -2.04 -3.65 20.43
N VAL A 102 -1.74 -3.69 19.13
CA VAL A 102 -2.29 -2.73 18.15
C VAL A 102 -3.78 -3.00 17.94
N LEU A 103 -4.18 -4.27 17.76
CA LEU A 103 -5.59 -4.64 17.63
C LEU A 103 -6.43 -4.17 18.83
N SER A 104 -5.87 -4.23 20.05
CA SER A 104 -6.58 -3.79 21.25
C SER A 104 -6.86 -2.28 21.31
N LEU A 105 -6.18 -1.47 20.49
CA LEU A 105 -6.48 -0.02 20.40
C LEU A 105 -7.80 0.26 19.67
N PHE A 106 -8.30 -0.72 18.90
CA PHE A 106 -9.52 -0.60 18.10
C PHE A 106 -10.69 -1.44 18.66
N ASP A 107 -10.46 -2.16 19.77
CA ASP A 107 -11.49 -2.93 20.47
C ASP A 107 -12.26 -2.02 21.45
N ALA A 108 -13.44 -1.58 21.02
CA ALA A 108 -14.30 -0.69 21.81
C ALA A 108 -14.84 -1.35 23.09
N ASP A 109 -15.00 -2.68 23.09
CA ASP A 109 -15.65 -3.44 24.18
C ASP A 109 -14.65 -4.23 25.03
N SER A 110 -13.34 -4.15 24.74
CA SER A 110 -12.28 -4.91 25.42
C SER A 110 -12.57 -6.42 25.52
N THR A 111 -13.25 -6.97 24.52
CA THR A 111 -13.65 -8.37 24.54
C THR A 111 -12.49 -9.26 24.11
N THR A 112 -12.24 -10.33 24.89
CA THR A 112 -11.10 -11.26 24.70
C THR A 112 -11.05 -11.92 23.32
N THR A 113 -12.16 -11.87 22.57
CA THR A 113 -12.36 -12.44 21.24
C THR A 113 -11.45 -11.86 20.16
N LEU A 114 -11.21 -10.54 20.08
CA LEU A 114 -10.35 -9.96 19.03
C LEU A 114 -8.88 -10.43 19.16
N ARG A 115 -8.41 -10.66 20.39
CA ARG A 115 -7.06 -11.16 20.68
C ARG A 115 -6.82 -12.60 20.20
N ALA A 116 -7.87 -13.41 20.08
CA ALA A 116 -7.77 -14.80 19.68
C ALA A 116 -7.89 -14.99 18.15
N THR A 117 -8.68 -14.15 17.47
CA THR A 117 -8.98 -14.29 16.04
C THR A 117 -7.91 -13.66 15.14
N GLY A 118 -7.29 -12.56 15.55
CA GLY A 118 -6.31 -11.83 14.71
C GLY A 118 -5.01 -12.59 14.42
N ASN A 119 -4.62 -13.56 15.25
CA ASN A 119 -3.33 -14.26 15.12
C ASN A 119 -3.34 -15.47 14.18
N ASN A 120 -4.50 -15.88 13.64
CA ASN A 120 -4.64 -17.14 12.90
C ASN A 120 -5.06 -16.98 11.43
N HIS A 121 -5.09 -15.77 10.89
CA HIS A 121 -5.48 -15.52 9.50
C HIS A 121 -4.32 -15.74 8.50
N ALA A 122 -3.52 -16.79 8.71
CA ALA A 122 -2.49 -17.19 7.78
C ALA A 122 -3.16 -17.73 6.51
N ASP A 123 -2.94 -17.06 5.38
CA ASP A 123 -3.41 -17.52 4.09
C ASP A 123 -2.78 -18.91 3.79
N PRO A 124 -3.58 -19.98 3.66
CA PRO A 124 -3.08 -21.32 3.39
C PRO A 124 -2.27 -21.41 2.09
N CYS A 125 -2.53 -20.51 1.13
CA CYS A 125 -1.89 -20.47 -0.17
C CYS A 125 -0.70 -19.51 -0.23
N HIS A 126 -0.35 -18.82 0.87
CA HIS A 126 0.68 -17.77 0.86
C HIS A 126 2.01 -18.21 0.21
N SER A 127 2.44 -19.46 0.45
CA SER A 127 3.68 -19.98 -0.14
C SER A 127 3.57 -20.21 -1.66
N ILE A 128 2.40 -20.63 -2.14
CA ILE A 128 2.11 -20.81 -3.57
C ILE A 128 2.04 -19.45 -4.26
N ASP A 129 1.41 -18.47 -3.62
CA ASP A 129 1.33 -17.11 -4.16
C ASP A 129 2.70 -16.44 -4.21
N THR A 130 3.48 -16.54 -3.12
CA THR A 130 4.87 -16.04 -3.08
C THR A 130 5.70 -16.69 -4.18
N TYR A 131 5.55 -17.99 -4.39
CA TYR A 131 6.25 -18.68 -5.47
C TYR A 131 5.85 -18.16 -6.85
N SER A 132 4.56 -17.94 -7.06
CA SER A 132 4.02 -17.39 -8.31
C SER A 132 4.57 -15.98 -8.57
N GLN A 133 4.68 -15.14 -7.53
CA GLN A 133 5.30 -13.82 -7.63
C GLN A 133 6.79 -13.89 -7.97
N ILE A 134 7.54 -14.86 -7.42
CA ILE A 134 8.94 -15.09 -7.78
C ILE A 134 9.07 -15.47 -9.25
N LEU A 135 8.18 -16.33 -9.75
CA LEU A 135 8.17 -16.69 -11.18
C LEU A 135 7.87 -15.48 -12.05
N LEU A 136 6.85 -14.68 -11.72
CA LEU A 136 6.53 -13.47 -12.46
C LEU A 136 7.67 -12.44 -12.44
N ALA A 137 8.36 -12.28 -11.31
CA ALA A 137 9.56 -11.45 -11.21
C ALA A 137 10.69 -11.98 -12.12
N ALA A 138 10.87 -13.30 -12.20
CA ALA A 138 11.85 -13.89 -13.11
C ALA A 138 11.47 -13.70 -14.59
N VAL A 139 10.18 -13.79 -14.94
CA VAL A 139 9.67 -13.46 -16.28
C VAL A 139 9.98 -12.00 -16.61
N ASP A 140 9.68 -11.09 -15.68
CA ASP A 140 9.95 -9.66 -15.84
C ASP A 140 11.44 -9.40 -16.16
N GLN A 141 12.35 -10.03 -15.42
CA GLN A 141 13.79 -9.91 -15.68
C GLN A 141 14.20 -10.44 -17.07
N ARG A 142 13.55 -11.52 -17.56
CA ARG A 142 13.82 -12.06 -18.90
C ARG A 142 13.34 -11.10 -19.99
N TYR A 143 12.14 -10.55 -19.82
CA TYR A 143 11.51 -9.65 -20.79
C TYR A 143 12.21 -8.28 -20.86
N HIS A 144 12.92 -7.89 -19.81
CA HIS A 144 13.74 -6.68 -19.80
C HIS A 144 15.23 -6.96 -20.01
N SER A 145 15.58 -8.16 -20.49
CA SER A 145 16.96 -8.52 -20.84
C SER A 145 17.23 -8.33 -22.34
N PRO A 146 18.51 -8.31 -22.79
CA PRO A 146 18.84 -8.19 -24.20
C PRO A 146 18.29 -9.30 -25.10
N SER A 147 17.81 -10.43 -24.55
CA SER A 147 17.25 -11.53 -25.34
C SER A 147 16.06 -11.11 -26.19
N VAL A 148 15.32 -10.08 -25.76
CA VAL A 148 14.15 -9.58 -26.50
C VAL A 148 14.49 -8.85 -27.79
N LEU A 149 15.77 -8.53 -28.01
CA LEU A 149 16.24 -7.93 -29.24
C LEU A 149 16.45 -8.97 -30.36
N ASP A 150 16.42 -10.26 -30.02
CA ASP A 150 16.49 -11.34 -31.00
C ASP A 150 15.17 -11.40 -31.80
N PRO A 151 15.20 -11.38 -33.16
CA PRO A 151 14.01 -11.51 -33.97
C PRO A 151 13.20 -12.79 -33.76
N SER A 152 13.82 -13.83 -33.18
CA SER A 152 13.18 -15.10 -32.83
C SER A 152 12.61 -15.14 -31.41
N PHE A 153 12.72 -14.05 -30.64
CA PHE A 153 12.19 -13.99 -29.28
C PHE A 153 10.66 -14.15 -29.28
N ASP A 154 10.19 -15.11 -28.49
CA ASP A 154 8.77 -15.36 -28.24
C ASP A 154 8.54 -15.30 -26.73
N SER A 155 7.85 -14.24 -26.28
CA SER A 155 7.51 -14.06 -24.87
C SER A 155 6.64 -15.19 -24.34
N THR A 156 5.71 -15.71 -25.14
CA THR A 156 4.82 -16.81 -24.72
C THR A 156 5.62 -18.09 -24.52
N ALA A 157 6.56 -18.38 -25.42
CA ALA A 157 7.45 -19.52 -25.29
C ALA A 157 8.37 -19.39 -24.07
N GLU A 158 8.91 -18.19 -23.80
CA GLU A 158 9.76 -17.96 -22.62
C GLU A 158 8.98 -18.15 -21.30
N LEU A 159 7.75 -17.62 -21.22
CA LEU A 159 6.85 -17.86 -20.09
C LEU A 159 6.56 -19.35 -19.90
N ALA A 160 6.18 -20.04 -20.98
CA ALA A 160 5.89 -21.47 -20.95
C ALA A 160 7.13 -22.28 -20.52
N ASN A 161 8.31 -21.95 -21.03
CA ASN A 161 9.57 -22.58 -20.63
C ASN A 161 9.85 -22.39 -19.14
N LEU A 162 9.65 -21.18 -18.60
CA LEU A 162 9.86 -20.93 -17.18
C LEU A 162 8.86 -21.71 -16.31
N HIS A 163 7.59 -21.74 -16.69
CA HIS A 163 6.56 -22.54 -16.01
C HIS A 163 6.83 -24.06 -16.12
N ASN A 164 7.28 -24.56 -17.25
CA ASN A 164 7.55 -25.99 -17.42
C ASN A 164 8.82 -26.44 -16.66
N THR A 165 9.82 -25.56 -16.52
CA THR A 165 11.09 -25.88 -15.86
C THR A 165 11.09 -25.59 -14.37
N ARG A 166 10.30 -24.60 -13.93
CA ARG A 166 10.25 -24.11 -12.56
C ARG A 166 8.83 -23.92 -12.05
N GLY A 167 7.81 -24.51 -12.66
CA GLY A 167 6.46 -24.50 -12.12
C GLY A 167 6.32 -25.44 -10.93
N LEU A 168 5.35 -25.16 -10.05
CA LEU A 168 4.97 -26.10 -8.97
C LEU A 168 4.19 -27.31 -9.51
N THR A 169 3.59 -27.18 -10.69
CA THR A 169 2.89 -28.25 -11.41
C THR A 169 3.66 -28.57 -12.70
N PRO A 170 4.04 -29.84 -12.92
CA PRO A 170 4.74 -30.27 -14.13
C PRO A 170 3.88 -30.16 -15.39
#